data_AF-A0A938HVM0-F1
#
_entry.id   AF-A0A938HVM0-F1
#
_cell.length_a   1.000
_cell.length_b   1.000
_cell.length_c   1.000
_cell.angle_alpha   90.00
_cell.angle_beta   90.00
_cell.angle_gamma   90.00
#
_symmetry.space_group_name_H-M   'P 1'
#
loop_
_entity.id
_entity.type
_entity.pdbx_description
1 polymer ?
#
loop_
_entity_poly.entity_id
_entity_poly.type
_entity_poly.pdbx_seq_one_letter_code
_entity_poly.pdbx_strand_id
1 'polypeptide(L)'
;MPRATDPENARHDRSEGNRTPASGHGLRQRFAGSNRRLGRPGGTAQARRHSRQPRRVRSGADPGGFADPDDAERLPHTAHRRRDGGVAHQVLLADGRGVAAFLRRPRDPLRPFTKHARQPTRRAGGALTVAGARGGSLILGRWAEQQVAGWGRYPSTTALVARPETRRDIEAAFKDREGSPVLAQGMRRSYGDAALLKGCRVIDFTHINRMLSFDEHEGWLRCEAGVTIAEIVDVFLERGWFPPVVPGTKYVTVAGALASDIHGKNHHVAGSWSDHVRRVELLTANGEVVTCDRATNSDLFWATAGGQGLTGMILAMDVRLGRVRSSTTASDADQVPMIDVETIRVPDLATFLQVSAASHQREYTVGWVDGTARGRGTGRGVLMRGDWSAAPRRAVRRRAARASMARYLGSGWLINSATIKSFNTFYYRRHIRRATARTVDADRFFFPLDAVQGWNVLYGKRGFLQYQFVVPPGGGGDRVAAILEAIASSGIAASLGVIKEFGERAHGGLSFPAPGITVALDFPNTGTRLLDLLDRLDDAVASAGGRVYLAKDARLGRESFRRMYPDWSRWKEVRDAADPDQVFQSDLGRRLGLVGDAS
;
A
#
# COMPACT_ATOMS: atom_id res chain seq x y z
N MET A 1 72.86 -3.57 30.83
CA MET A 1 73.34 -4.07 32.13
C MET A 1 72.45 -3.49 33.21
N PRO A 2 71.73 -4.32 33.99
CA PRO A 2 71.39 -5.70 33.72
C PRO A 2 69.86 -5.85 33.55
N ARG A 3 69.29 -6.86 32.94
CA ARG A 3 69.66 -8.04 32.14
C ARG A 3 68.27 -8.57 31.72
N ALA A 4 68.06 -8.89 30.45
CA ALA A 4 68.03 -10.28 29.96
C ALA A 4 66.90 -11.10 30.61
N THR A 5 66.03 -11.85 29.94
CA THR A 5 65.99 -12.40 28.57
C THR A 5 64.70 -13.26 28.55
N ASP A 6 64.03 -13.32 27.40
CA ASP A 6 63.20 -14.46 26.95
C ASP A 6 63.91 -15.83 27.18
N PRO A 7 63.28 -17.03 27.12
CA PRO A 7 62.31 -17.38 26.08
C PRO A 7 61.28 -18.52 26.34
N GLU A 8 60.41 -18.67 25.34
CA GLU A 8 59.89 -19.90 24.70
C GLU A 8 60.14 -21.31 25.29
N ASN A 9 59.04 -22.05 25.41
CA ASN A 9 58.71 -23.26 24.62
C ASN A 9 59.66 -24.49 24.69
N ALA A 10 59.16 -25.64 25.16
CA ALA A 10 59.13 -26.93 24.41
C ALA A 10 58.97 -28.20 25.28
N ARG A 11 57.93 -28.97 24.96
CA ARG A 11 57.90 -30.41 24.60
C ARG A 11 58.28 -31.54 25.58
N HIS A 12 57.56 -32.66 25.34
CA HIS A 12 57.88 -34.09 25.58
C HIS A 12 57.64 -34.64 27.01
N ASP A 13 57.16 -35.87 27.24
CA ASP A 13 56.88 -37.03 26.38
C ASP A 13 55.91 -38.02 27.09
N ARG A 14 55.21 -38.83 26.28
CA ARG A 14 54.73 -40.23 26.45
C ARG A 14 54.35 -40.80 27.83
N SER A 15 53.19 -41.49 27.88
CA SER A 15 53.12 -42.97 27.80
C SER A 15 51.67 -43.50 27.84
N GLU A 16 51.38 -44.42 26.89
CA GLU A 16 50.63 -45.70 26.97
C GLU A 16 49.37 -45.81 27.86
N GLY A 17 48.26 -46.47 27.51
CA GLY A 17 47.88 -47.39 26.45
C GLY A 17 46.38 -47.74 26.61
N ASN A 18 45.65 -47.92 25.51
CA ASN A 18 45.12 -49.22 25.04
C ASN A 18 43.67 -49.58 25.49
N ARG A 19 42.84 -49.86 24.48
CA ARG A 19 41.64 -50.73 24.41
C ARG A 19 40.25 -50.19 24.80
N THR A 20 39.46 -49.94 23.76
CA THR A 20 38.02 -50.26 23.57
C THR A 20 37.71 -51.75 23.92
N PRO A 21 36.45 -52.19 24.19
CA PRO A 21 35.27 -51.91 23.34
C PRO A 21 33.85 -51.84 23.99
N ALA A 22 32.95 -51.24 23.20
CA ALA A 22 31.57 -51.65 22.86
C ALA A 22 30.49 -51.97 23.93
N SER A 23 29.46 -51.11 23.92
CA SER A 23 28.01 -51.37 23.77
C SER A 23 27.24 -52.32 24.71
N GLY A 24 26.12 -51.81 25.26
CA GLY A 24 24.92 -52.63 25.49
C GLY A 24 23.91 -52.08 26.50
N HIS A 25 22.74 -51.64 26.00
CA HIS A 25 21.40 -51.60 26.64
C HIS A 25 21.22 -50.76 27.95
N GLY A 26 20.12 -50.06 28.21
CA GLY A 26 18.81 -49.97 27.56
C GLY A 26 17.85 -49.14 28.43
N LEU A 27 16.60 -49.06 27.94
CA LEU A 27 15.35 -48.67 28.60
C LEU A 27 15.00 -47.19 28.83
N ARG A 28 14.00 -46.80 28.03
CA ARG A 28 12.95 -45.80 28.29
C ARG A 28 12.04 -46.24 29.45
N GLN A 29 11.61 -45.28 30.28
CA GLN A 29 10.33 -45.25 31.02
C GLN A 29 9.78 -43.82 30.85
N ARG A 30 8.65 -43.52 30.16
CA ARG A 30 7.22 -43.79 30.42
C ARG A 30 6.79 -43.54 31.88
N PHE A 31 6.11 -42.42 32.11
CA PHE A 31 5.01 -42.35 33.08
C PHE A 31 3.74 -41.94 32.35
N ALA A 32 2.72 -42.79 32.45
CA ALA A 32 1.35 -42.54 32.03
C ALA A 32 0.43 -42.87 33.21
N GLY A 33 -0.46 -41.93 33.52
CA GLY A 33 -1.86 -42.19 33.85
C GLY A 33 -2.24 -42.71 35.24
N SER A 34 -3.19 -42.01 35.87
CA SER A 34 -4.37 -42.66 36.42
C SER A 34 -5.55 -41.68 36.56
N ASN A 35 -6.71 -42.18 36.15
CA ASN A 35 -8.02 -41.54 36.02
C ASN A 35 -8.97 -42.18 37.05
N ARG A 36 -9.95 -41.43 37.62
CA ARG A 36 -11.29 -41.85 38.14
C ARG A 36 -11.83 -40.73 39.08
N ARG A 37 -12.91 -39.99 38.76
CA ARG A 37 -14.38 -40.24 38.76
C ARG A 37 -15.07 -40.34 40.15
N LEU A 38 -16.26 -39.69 40.20
CA LEU A 38 -17.35 -39.61 41.21
C LEU A 38 -17.28 -38.35 42.10
N GLY A 39 -18.30 -37.50 42.31
CA GLY A 39 -19.72 -37.46 41.93
C GLY A 39 -20.37 -36.12 42.35
N ARG A 40 -21.61 -35.87 41.88
CA ARG A 40 -22.54 -34.76 42.20
C ARG A 40 -23.07 -34.84 43.66
N PRO A 41 -23.60 -33.74 44.28
CA PRO A 41 -24.95 -33.14 44.05
C PRO A 41 -24.92 -31.59 43.91
N GLY A 42 -25.84 -30.87 43.24
CA GLY A 42 -27.26 -30.62 43.53
C GLY A 42 -27.41 -29.58 44.66
N GLY A 43 -28.11 -28.44 44.61
CA GLY A 43 -28.99 -27.76 43.65
C GLY A 43 -29.55 -26.47 44.31
N THR A 44 -30.31 -25.68 43.52
CA THR A 44 -31.34 -24.68 43.90
C THR A 44 -30.97 -23.38 44.64
N ALA A 45 -31.28 -22.24 44.02
CA ALA A 45 -32.35 -21.33 44.50
C ALA A 45 -32.64 -20.20 43.47
N GLN A 46 -33.80 -20.31 42.83
CA GLN A 46 -34.56 -19.21 42.24
C GLN A 46 -35.17 -18.35 43.36
N ALA A 47 -35.22 -17.03 43.19
CA ALA A 47 -36.20 -16.19 43.85
C ALA A 47 -36.69 -15.09 42.89
N ARG A 48 -37.96 -15.21 42.51
CA ARG A 48 -38.81 -14.17 41.90
C ARG A 48 -39.78 -13.66 42.98
N ARG A 49 -40.36 -12.49 42.69
CA ARG A 49 -41.46 -11.72 43.36
C ARG A 49 -40.90 -10.62 44.26
N HIS A 50 -41.35 -9.35 44.22
CA HIS A 50 -42.69 -8.80 44.05
C HIS A 50 -42.62 -7.38 43.41
N SER A 51 -43.41 -7.11 42.37
CA SER A 51 -44.57 -6.18 42.37
C SER A 51 -44.50 -4.98 43.33
N ARG A 52 -44.45 -3.75 42.80
CA ARG A 52 -45.30 -2.60 43.17
C ARG A 52 -44.97 -1.37 42.32
N GLN A 53 -45.88 -0.98 41.43
CA GLN A 53 -46.10 0.45 41.14
C GLN A 53 -46.79 1.09 42.35
N PRO A 54 -46.66 2.42 42.52
CA PRO A 54 -47.89 3.20 42.36
C PRO A 54 -47.71 4.55 41.62
N ARG A 55 -48.75 4.83 40.84
CA ARG A 55 -49.50 6.10 40.69
C ARG A 55 -48.83 7.38 40.18
N ARG A 56 -49.42 7.81 39.06
CA ARG A 56 -49.65 9.19 38.61
C ARG A 56 -50.08 10.13 39.74
N VAL A 57 -49.58 11.36 39.68
CA VAL A 57 -50.34 12.57 40.03
C VAL A 57 -50.26 13.54 38.84
N ARG A 58 -51.42 14.08 38.48
CA ARG A 58 -51.68 15.11 37.47
C ARG A 58 -51.86 16.46 38.19
N SER A 59 -51.88 17.52 37.37
CA SER A 59 -52.24 18.93 37.65
C SER A 59 -51.09 19.74 38.26
N GLY A 60 -50.73 20.91 37.76
CA GLY A 60 -51.33 21.75 36.71
C GLY A 60 -51.04 23.20 37.07
N ALA A 61 -50.61 24.00 36.07
CA ALA A 61 -50.76 25.45 35.97
C ALA A 61 -49.68 26.01 35.02
N ASP A 62 -50.02 26.08 33.74
CA ASP A 62 -49.77 27.27 32.91
C ASP A 62 -50.72 28.40 33.42
N PRO A 63 -50.57 29.70 33.09
CA PRO A 63 -50.15 30.19 31.77
C PRO A 63 -49.38 31.53 31.71
N GLY A 64 -48.89 31.85 30.51
CA GLY A 64 -48.75 33.22 30.00
C GLY A 64 -47.37 33.46 29.39
N GLY A 65 -47.20 33.81 28.13
CA GLY A 65 -48.10 34.21 27.04
C GLY A 65 -47.20 34.87 25.99
N PHE A 66 -47.07 34.27 24.81
CA PHE A 66 -47.58 34.76 23.52
C PHE A 66 -47.03 36.11 23.03
N ALA A 67 -46.36 36.08 21.87
CA ALA A 67 -46.83 36.75 20.65
C ALA A 67 -45.95 36.38 19.43
N ASP A 68 -46.60 35.77 18.43
CA ASP A 68 -46.33 35.75 16.98
C ASP A 68 -47.38 36.74 16.36
N PRO A 69 -47.60 36.95 15.03
CA PRO A 69 -46.81 36.83 13.79
C PRO A 69 -47.00 38.07 12.83
N ASP A 70 -46.78 37.87 11.52
CA ASP A 70 -47.31 38.58 10.32
C ASP A 70 -46.41 39.69 9.69
N ASP A 71 -46.25 39.88 8.38
CA ASP A 71 -46.90 39.42 7.13
C ASP A 71 -45.95 39.75 5.93
N ALA A 72 -45.78 38.90 4.90
CA ALA A 72 -46.41 38.89 3.57
C ALA A 72 -45.99 39.93 2.49
N GLU A 73 -45.79 39.41 1.26
CA GLU A 73 -45.99 40.00 -0.08
C GLU A 73 -44.96 40.94 -0.78
N ARG A 74 -44.32 40.47 -1.88
CA ARG A 74 -44.60 40.86 -3.30
C ARG A 74 -43.49 40.50 -4.31
N LEU A 75 -43.91 39.94 -5.45
CA LEU A 75 -43.19 39.86 -6.74
C LEU A 75 -43.32 41.18 -7.51
N PRO A 76 -42.44 41.45 -8.50
CA PRO A 76 -42.94 41.35 -9.89
C PRO A 76 -41.94 40.75 -10.90
N HIS A 77 -42.51 40.25 -12.00
CA HIS A 77 -41.83 39.84 -13.23
C HIS A 77 -41.36 41.05 -14.06
N THR A 78 -40.21 40.93 -14.73
CA THR A 78 -40.00 41.37 -16.14
C THR A 78 -38.72 40.75 -16.71
N ALA A 79 -38.68 40.67 -18.04
CA ALA A 79 -37.95 39.69 -18.82
C ALA A 79 -36.58 40.15 -19.38
N HIS A 80 -35.81 39.15 -19.82
CA HIS A 80 -34.78 39.16 -20.87
C HIS A 80 -33.51 40.04 -20.72
N ARG A 81 -32.38 39.38 -20.50
CA ARG A 81 -31.31 39.27 -21.52
C ARG A 81 -30.36 38.11 -21.18
N ARG A 82 -30.35 37.10 -22.06
CA ARG A 82 -29.37 36.01 -22.07
C ARG A 82 -27.99 36.59 -22.45
N ARG A 83 -26.96 36.25 -21.66
CA ARG A 83 -25.60 36.08 -22.17
C ARG A 83 -25.16 34.68 -21.76
N ASP A 84 -25.22 33.77 -22.74
CA ASP A 84 -24.70 32.42 -22.63
C ASP A 84 -23.17 32.48 -22.46
N GLY A 85 -22.70 31.97 -21.33
CA GLY A 85 -21.29 31.79 -21.00
C GLY A 85 -21.12 30.54 -20.14
N GLY A 86 -21.74 29.43 -20.55
CA GLY A 86 -21.70 28.16 -19.84
C GLY A 86 -20.44 27.36 -20.19
N VAL A 87 -19.40 27.46 -19.36
CA VAL A 87 -18.27 26.52 -19.37
C VAL A 87 -18.67 25.29 -18.55
N ALA A 88 -19.02 24.20 -19.23
CA ALA A 88 -19.35 22.93 -18.60
C ALA A 88 -18.07 22.20 -18.14
N HIS A 89 -17.87 22.11 -16.83
CA HIS A 89 -16.75 21.39 -16.20
C HIS A 89 -17.02 19.87 -16.14
N GLN A 90 -16.11 19.08 -16.72
CA GLN A 90 -16.08 17.62 -16.64
C GLN A 90 -15.38 17.17 -15.35
N VAL A 91 -16.02 16.29 -14.56
CA VAL A 91 -15.44 15.73 -13.32
C VAL A 91 -15.61 14.21 -13.29
N LEU A 92 -14.50 13.53 -12.95
CA LEU A 92 -14.33 12.09 -12.94
C LEU A 92 -15.06 11.38 -11.79
N LEU A 93 -15.44 10.14 -12.04
CA LEU A 93 -16.24 9.30 -11.15
C LEU A 93 -15.41 8.18 -10.54
N ALA A 94 -15.58 7.98 -9.23
CA ALA A 94 -15.14 6.80 -8.48
C ALA A 94 -16.06 5.57 -8.69
N ASP A 95 -16.95 5.61 -9.69
CA ASP A 95 -17.97 4.57 -9.91
C ASP A 95 -17.91 3.96 -11.33
N GLY A 96 -16.98 4.39 -12.20
CA GLY A 96 -16.83 3.89 -13.57
C GLY A 96 -18.02 4.08 -14.52
N ARG A 97 -19.15 4.65 -14.08
CA ARG A 97 -20.42 4.66 -14.86
C ARG A 97 -20.77 5.94 -15.63
N GLY A 98 -20.19 7.10 -15.35
CA GLY A 98 -20.64 8.35 -15.99
C GLY A 98 -19.67 8.92 -17.01
N VAL A 99 -18.72 8.13 -17.50
CA VAL A 99 -17.96 8.49 -18.71
C VAL A 99 -18.77 8.16 -19.98
N ALA A 100 -19.73 7.24 -19.92
CA ALA A 100 -20.42 6.73 -21.12
C ALA A 100 -21.74 7.44 -21.48
N ALA A 101 -22.25 8.36 -20.66
CA ALA A 101 -23.60 8.91 -20.84
C ALA A 101 -23.68 10.20 -21.69
N PHE A 102 -22.58 10.71 -22.25
CA PHE A 102 -22.60 12.01 -22.94
C PHE A 102 -21.99 12.04 -24.35
N LEU A 103 -21.61 10.90 -24.91
CA LEU A 103 -21.20 10.81 -26.32
C LEU A 103 -22.40 10.45 -27.21
N ARG A 104 -23.39 11.34 -27.30
CA ARG A 104 -24.35 11.29 -28.42
C ARG A 104 -23.66 11.85 -29.66
N ARG A 105 -23.46 10.99 -30.66
CA ARG A 105 -22.99 11.36 -32.00
C ARG A 105 -23.94 12.37 -32.63
N PRO A 106 -23.44 13.44 -33.29
CA PRO A 106 -24.20 14.05 -34.37
C PRO A 106 -24.26 13.05 -35.54
N ARG A 107 -25.48 12.77 -36.00
CA ARG A 107 -25.75 12.28 -37.35
C ARG A 107 -25.46 13.42 -38.31
N ASP A 108 -24.68 13.21 -39.37
CA ASP A 108 -25.16 13.13 -40.78
C ASP A 108 -23.96 13.09 -41.78
N PRO A 109 -24.13 12.96 -43.11
CA PRO A 109 -24.00 11.67 -43.80
C PRO A 109 -22.78 11.54 -44.74
N LEU A 110 -22.61 10.30 -45.17
CA LEU A 110 -21.66 9.71 -46.13
C LEU A 110 -21.31 10.58 -47.36
N ARG A 111 -20.02 10.57 -47.76
CA ARG A 111 -19.56 10.03 -49.06
C ARG A 111 -18.04 9.81 -49.11
N PRO A 112 -17.55 8.86 -49.93
CA PRO A 112 -16.22 8.25 -49.80
C PRO A 112 -15.21 8.81 -50.81
N PHE A 113 -13.92 8.86 -50.48
CA PHE A 113 -12.86 8.88 -51.51
C PHE A 113 -11.55 8.24 -51.04
N THR A 114 -10.82 7.78 -52.04
CA THR A 114 -9.92 6.63 -52.12
C THR A 114 -8.48 6.87 -51.65
N LYS A 115 -7.81 5.75 -51.37
CA LYS A 115 -6.36 5.60 -51.12
C LYS A 115 -5.53 6.26 -52.24
N HIS A 116 -4.49 7.00 -51.89
CA HIS A 116 -3.21 6.97 -52.61
C HIS A 116 -2.03 7.21 -51.67
N ALA A 117 -1.08 6.27 -51.74
CA ALA A 117 0.22 6.33 -51.13
C ALA A 117 1.09 7.39 -51.84
N ARG A 118 1.85 8.17 -51.08
CA ARG A 118 3.02 8.90 -51.56
C ARG A 118 4.19 8.71 -50.61
N GLN A 119 5.28 8.19 -51.17
CA GLN A 119 6.60 8.09 -50.54
C GLN A 119 7.14 9.49 -50.19
N PRO A 120 7.91 9.66 -49.10
CA PRO A 120 8.74 10.82 -48.91
C PRO A 120 10.14 10.59 -49.49
N THR A 121 10.59 11.59 -50.25
CA THR A 121 11.89 11.74 -50.89
C THR A 121 13.00 11.98 -49.86
N ARG A 122 14.18 11.41 -50.15
CA ARG A 122 15.45 11.69 -49.46
C ARG A 122 15.90 13.14 -49.70
N ARG A 123 16.33 13.83 -48.64
CA ARG A 123 17.36 14.87 -48.72
C ARG A 123 18.40 14.65 -47.63
N ALA A 124 19.65 14.77 -48.06
CA ALA A 124 20.87 14.51 -47.32
C ALA A 124 21.28 15.69 -46.42
N GLY A 125 22.08 15.39 -45.39
CA GLY A 125 22.91 16.37 -44.70
C GLY A 125 23.20 15.97 -43.25
N GLY A 126 24.48 15.64 -42.96
CA GLY A 126 25.01 15.59 -41.59
C GLY A 126 25.60 14.24 -41.19
N ALA A 127 26.83 13.98 -41.62
CA ALA A 127 27.64 12.87 -41.16
C ALA A 127 28.07 13.07 -39.70
N LEU A 128 27.85 12.06 -38.86
CA LEU A 128 28.73 11.77 -37.73
C LEU A 128 29.15 10.31 -37.83
N THR A 129 30.46 10.12 -37.88
CA THR A 129 31.21 8.90 -38.10
C THR A 129 30.91 7.85 -37.03
N VAL A 130 30.38 6.69 -37.43
CA VAL A 130 30.38 5.46 -36.63
C VAL A 130 31.51 4.58 -37.17
N ALA A 131 32.63 4.53 -36.46
CA ALA A 131 33.65 3.53 -36.67
C ALA A 131 33.15 2.19 -36.11
N GLY A 132 33.29 1.14 -36.91
CA GLY A 132 32.59 -0.13 -36.74
C GLY A 132 33.10 -1.04 -35.63
N ALA A 133 32.22 -1.97 -35.24
CA ALA A 133 32.59 -3.23 -34.63
C ALA A 133 31.86 -4.36 -35.39
N ARG A 134 32.64 -5.24 -36.01
CA ARG A 134 32.17 -6.51 -36.58
C ARG A 134 32.02 -7.53 -35.44
N GLY A 135 30.94 -8.31 -35.47
CA GLY A 135 30.85 -9.67 -34.95
C GLY A 135 31.19 -9.90 -33.46
N GLY A 136 30.21 -9.75 -32.59
CA GLY A 136 30.25 -10.24 -31.20
C GLY A 136 28.86 -10.23 -30.59
N SER A 137 28.34 -11.42 -30.24
CA SER A 137 27.11 -11.57 -29.47
C SER A 137 27.38 -11.22 -28.01
N LEU A 138 27.02 -10.00 -27.57
CA LEU A 138 26.92 -9.62 -26.15
C LEU A 138 25.86 -8.51 -26.00
N ILE A 139 24.60 -8.89 -25.74
CA ILE A 139 23.63 -7.97 -25.13
C ILE A 139 23.67 -8.24 -23.63
N LEU A 140 24.54 -7.52 -22.91
CA LEU A 140 24.59 -7.53 -21.45
C LEU A 140 24.33 -6.10 -20.94
N GLY A 141 23.36 -5.97 -20.02
CA GLY A 141 23.31 -4.89 -19.03
C GLY A 141 23.42 -3.44 -19.49
N ARG A 142 22.82 -3.02 -20.62
CA ARG A 142 22.88 -1.60 -21.03
C ARG A 142 22.26 -0.69 -19.95
N TRP A 143 23.12 0.04 -19.26
CA TRP A 143 22.74 1.18 -18.43
C TRP A 143 22.28 2.33 -19.34
N ALA A 144 21.08 2.83 -19.10
CA ALA A 144 20.56 4.00 -19.80
C ALA A 144 20.23 5.09 -18.79
N GLU A 145 20.70 6.31 -19.06
CA GLU A 145 20.28 7.47 -18.28
C GLU A 145 18.78 7.71 -18.45
N GLN A 146 18.05 7.78 -17.33
CA GLN A 146 16.62 8.02 -17.31
C GLN A 146 16.23 8.99 -16.20
N GLN A 147 15.29 9.88 -16.52
CA GLN A 147 14.56 10.62 -15.50
C GLN A 147 13.59 9.68 -14.78
N VAL A 148 13.75 9.54 -13.47
CA VAL A 148 12.96 8.66 -12.62
C VAL A 148 12.28 9.45 -11.50
N ALA A 149 11.07 9.06 -11.14
CA ALA A 149 10.33 9.60 -10.00
C ALA A 149 9.44 8.50 -9.41
N GLY A 150 9.08 8.64 -8.14
CA GLY A 150 8.01 7.85 -7.54
C GLY A 150 6.63 8.25 -8.08
N TRP A 151 5.58 7.58 -7.59
CA TRP A 151 4.21 7.82 -8.03
C TRP A 151 3.71 9.25 -7.77
N GLY A 152 4.23 9.91 -6.73
CA GLY A 152 3.93 11.29 -6.37
C GLY A 152 4.48 12.33 -7.37
N ARG A 153 5.39 11.90 -8.26
CA ARG A 153 6.15 12.77 -9.17
C ARG A 153 7.01 13.81 -8.46
N TYR A 154 7.32 13.57 -7.18
CA TYR A 154 8.19 14.38 -6.34
C TYR A 154 8.82 13.50 -5.23
N PRO A 155 10.16 13.57 -5.04
CA PRO A 155 11.13 14.19 -5.93
C PRO A 155 11.26 13.42 -7.25
N SER A 156 12.00 14.00 -8.20
CA SER A 156 12.44 13.31 -9.42
C SER A 156 13.94 13.47 -9.56
N THR A 157 14.61 12.45 -10.07
CA THR A 157 16.06 12.42 -10.22
C THR A 157 16.47 11.73 -11.52
N THR A 158 17.75 11.82 -11.86
CA THR A 158 18.36 11.10 -12.98
C THR A 158 19.16 9.92 -12.44
N ALA A 159 19.02 8.75 -13.06
CA ALA A 159 19.74 7.54 -12.69
C ALA A 159 20.14 6.74 -13.95
N LEU A 160 21.19 5.93 -13.83
CA LEU A 160 21.56 4.93 -14.82
C LEU A 160 20.75 3.65 -14.54
N VAL A 161 19.87 3.28 -15.46
CA VAL A 161 18.94 2.15 -15.28
C VAL A 161 19.29 1.00 -16.20
N ALA A 162 19.53 -0.18 -15.63
CA ALA A 162 19.60 -1.45 -16.34
C ALA A 162 18.23 -2.15 -16.28
N ARG A 163 17.86 -2.87 -17.35
CA ARG A 163 16.57 -3.59 -17.47
C ARG A 163 16.81 -5.07 -17.83
N PRO A 164 17.29 -5.89 -16.89
CA PRO A 164 17.53 -7.31 -17.13
C PRO A 164 16.24 -8.09 -17.43
N GLU A 165 16.33 -9.13 -18.25
CA GLU A 165 15.19 -10.03 -18.60
C GLU A 165 15.36 -11.44 -18.03
N THR A 166 16.55 -11.76 -17.51
CA THR A 166 16.84 -13.02 -16.82
C THR A 166 17.63 -12.79 -15.53
N ARG A 167 17.62 -13.80 -14.65
CA ARG A 167 18.48 -13.83 -13.45
C ARG A 167 19.96 -13.63 -13.79
N ARG A 168 20.45 -14.22 -14.89
CA ARG A 168 21.84 -14.03 -15.35
C ARG A 168 22.13 -12.58 -15.70
N ASP A 169 21.16 -11.88 -16.29
CA ASP A 169 21.31 -10.45 -16.62
C ASP A 169 21.33 -9.58 -15.38
N ILE A 170 20.59 -9.94 -14.32
CA ILE A 170 20.66 -9.26 -13.01
C ILE A 170 22.08 -9.40 -12.44
N GLU A 171 22.61 -10.62 -12.38
CA GLU A 171 23.95 -10.88 -11.85
C GLU A 171 25.02 -10.16 -12.68
N ALA A 172 24.86 -10.12 -14.00
CA ALA A 172 25.76 -9.37 -14.88
C ALA A 172 25.68 -7.86 -14.62
N ALA A 173 24.48 -7.28 -14.53
CA ALA A 173 24.31 -5.87 -14.21
C ALA A 173 24.86 -5.52 -12.81
N PHE A 174 24.65 -6.39 -11.83
CA PHE A 174 25.19 -6.19 -10.48
C PHE A 174 26.73 -6.19 -10.46
N LYS A 175 27.37 -7.08 -11.22
CA LYS A 175 28.83 -7.12 -11.39
C LYS A 175 29.35 -5.89 -12.15
N ASP A 176 28.63 -5.49 -13.20
CA ASP A 176 28.91 -4.32 -14.03
C ASP A 176 28.53 -2.99 -13.35
N ARG A 177 28.37 -2.96 -12.02
CA ARG A 177 28.10 -1.70 -11.28
C ARG A 177 29.35 -0.87 -10.98
N GLU A 178 30.55 -1.37 -11.29
CA GLU A 178 31.84 -0.67 -11.11
C GLU A 178 32.00 -0.06 -9.70
N GLY A 179 31.55 -0.78 -8.66
CA GLY A 179 31.59 -0.31 -7.28
C GLY A 179 30.54 0.77 -6.91
N SER A 180 29.74 1.25 -7.87
CA SER A 180 28.66 2.20 -7.62
C SER A 180 27.56 1.58 -6.74
N PRO A 181 26.98 2.34 -5.79
CA PRO A 181 25.78 1.92 -5.10
C PRO A 181 24.63 1.61 -6.06
N VAL A 182 23.83 0.61 -5.70
CA VAL A 182 22.76 0.09 -6.55
C VAL A 182 21.42 0.03 -5.81
N LEU A 183 20.33 0.25 -6.54
CA LEU A 183 18.97 0.08 -6.05
C LEU A 183 18.18 -0.86 -6.95
N ALA A 184 17.52 -1.86 -6.35
CA ALA A 184 16.53 -2.66 -7.05
C ALA A 184 15.21 -1.88 -7.20
N GLN A 185 14.66 -1.81 -8.41
CA GLN A 185 13.47 -1.01 -8.69
C GLN A 185 12.38 -1.85 -9.37
N GLY A 186 11.18 -1.82 -8.78
CA GLY A 186 9.96 -2.40 -9.37
C GLY A 186 9.14 -1.35 -10.11
N MET A 187 7.80 -1.45 -10.00
CA MET A 187 6.84 -0.60 -10.72
C MET A 187 6.75 0.87 -10.26
N ARG A 188 7.67 1.34 -9.39
CA ARG A 188 7.73 2.73 -8.85
C ARG A 188 6.37 3.25 -8.31
N ARG A 189 5.68 2.41 -7.54
CA ARG A 189 4.41 2.76 -6.88
C ARG A 189 4.55 3.31 -5.46
N SER A 190 5.76 3.27 -4.90
CA SER A 190 6.12 4.15 -3.78
C SER A 190 6.08 5.61 -4.27
N TYR A 191 5.64 6.53 -3.41
CA TYR A 191 5.25 7.87 -3.84
C TYR A 191 6.44 8.82 -3.94
N GLY A 192 7.35 8.76 -2.97
CA GLY A 192 8.55 9.59 -2.92
C GLY A 192 9.79 8.88 -3.42
N ASP A 193 10.83 8.88 -2.58
CA ASP A 193 12.22 8.60 -2.92
C ASP A 193 12.71 7.20 -2.51
N ALA A 194 11.82 6.35 -1.98
CA ALA A 194 12.12 4.95 -1.63
C ALA A 194 12.68 4.14 -2.82
N ALA A 195 12.23 4.45 -4.03
CA ALA A 195 12.63 3.78 -5.26
C ALA A 195 13.57 4.64 -6.14
N LEU A 196 14.23 5.65 -5.56
CA LEU A 196 15.13 6.56 -6.27
C LEU A 196 16.55 6.45 -5.71
N LEU A 197 17.54 6.64 -6.57
CA LEU A 197 18.94 6.72 -6.19
C LEU A 197 19.65 7.68 -7.14
N LYS A 198 19.79 8.93 -6.72
CA LYS A 198 20.34 10.01 -7.55
C LYS A 198 21.78 9.73 -7.95
N GLY A 199 22.04 9.80 -9.27
CA GLY A 199 23.39 9.75 -9.82
C GLY A 199 24.09 8.39 -9.68
N CYS A 200 23.37 7.33 -9.33
CA CYS A 200 23.93 5.98 -9.24
C CYS A 200 23.16 5.00 -10.13
N ARG A 201 23.31 3.70 -9.84
CA ARG A 201 22.81 2.60 -10.66
C ARG A 201 21.49 2.05 -10.12
N VAL A 202 20.56 1.78 -11.01
CA VAL A 202 19.24 1.20 -10.70
C VAL A 202 19.03 -0.04 -11.56
N ILE A 203 18.65 -1.15 -10.94
CA ILE A 203 18.28 -2.38 -11.64
C ILE A 203 16.75 -2.48 -11.63
N ASP A 204 16.14 -2.18 -12.77
CA ASP A 204 14.69 -2.34 -12.98
C ASP A 204 14.39 -3.82 -13.28
N PHE A 205 13.81 -4.51 -12.31
CA PHE A 205 13.53 -5.94 -12.38
C PHE A 205 12.12 -6.25 -12.89
N THR A 206 11.40 -5.28 -13.48
CA THR A 206 10.01 -5.49 -13.93
C THR A 206 9.85 -6.55 -15.03
N HIS A 207 10.92 -6.88 -15.77
CA HIS A 207 10.90 -7.96 -16.78
C HIS A 207 11.26 -9.34 -16.21
N ILE A 208 11.58 -9.43 -14.91
CA ILE A 208 11.87 -10.66 -14.19
C ILE A 208 10.56 -11.13 -13.52
N ASN A 209 9.59 -11.50 -14.35
CA ASN A 209 8.18 -11.66 -13.97
C ASN A 209 7.59 -13.05 -14.29
N ARG A 210 8.38 -14.12 -14.19
CA ARG A 210 7.88 -15.49 -14.37
C ARG A 210 7.23 -16.02 -13.09
N MET A 211 6.08 -16.67 -13.25
CA MET A 211 5.49 -17.55 -12.23
C MET A 211 6.11 -18.93 -12.40
N LEU A 212 6.87 -19.39 -11.41
CA LEU A 212 7.75 -20.56 -11.52
C LEU A 212 7.03 -21.86 -11.19
N SER A 213 6.17 -21.86 -10.16
CA SER A 213 5.34 -23.01 -9.81
C SER A 213 4.15 -22.59 -8.96
N PHE A 214 3.08 -23.39 -8.97
CA PHE A 214 1.91 -23.17 -8.12
C PHE A 214 1.39 -24.50 -7.58
N ASP A 215 1.21 -24.57 -6.26
CA ASP A 215 0.55 -25.67 -5.57
C ASP A 215 -0.95 -25.36 -5.42
N GLU A 216 -1.79 -26.06 -6.17
CA GLU A 216 -3.26 -25.87 -6.13
C GLU A 216 -3.93 -26.44 -4.87
N HIS A 217 -3.23 -27.24 -4.09
CA HIS A 217 -3.78 -27.76 -2.82
C HIS A 217 -3.58 -26.72 -1.73
N GLU A 218 -2.34 -26.24 -1.58
CA GLU A 218 -1.94 -25.36 -0.47
C GLU A 218 -1.98 -23.85 -0.79
N GLY A 219 -2.04 -23.51 -2.08
CA GLY A 219 -2.05 -22.13 -2.57
C GLY A 219 -0.68 -21.47 -2.64
N TRP A 220 0.42 -22.21 -2.61
CA TRP A 220 1.76 -21.62 -2.68
C TRP A 220 2.16 -21.32 -4.11
N LEU A 221 2.30 -20.03 -4.41
CA LEU A 221 2.87 -19.52 -5.66
C LEU A 221 4.34 -19.19 -5.43
N ARG A 222 5.22 -19.83 -6.21
CA ARG A 222 6.61 -19.40 -6.35
C ARG A 222 6.74 -18.52 -7.59
N CYS A 223 7.26 -17.32 -7.43
CA CYS A 223 7.39 -16.38 -8.53
C CYS A 223 8.64 -15.51 -8.43
N GLU A 224 9.05 -14.99 -9.58
CA GLU A 224 10.12 -14.00 -9.69
C GLU A 224 9.70 -12.63 -9.13
N ALA A 225 10.68 -11.86 -8.68
CA ALA A 225 10.52 -10.58 -7.99
C ALA A 225 9.66 -9.55 -8.73
N GLY A 226 9.70 -9.55 -10.06
CA GLY A 226 9.01 -8.61 -10.93
C GLY A 226 7.55 -8.96 -11.21
N VAL A 227 7.08 -10.17 -10.84
CA VAL A 227 5.65 -10.51 -10.95
C VAL A 227 4.82 -9.48 -10.20
N THR A 228 3.78 -8.98 -10.84
CA THR A 228 2.87 -8.00 -10.25
C THR A 228 1.65 -8.66 -9.62
N ILE A 229 1.06 -7.97 -8.63
CA ILE A 229 -0.24 -8.35 -8.07
C ILE A 229 -1.29 -8.41 -9.19
N ALA A 230 -1.20 -7.53 -10.20
CA ALA A 230 -2.08 -7.55 -11.36
C ALA A 230 -2.01 -8.86 -12.14
N GLU A 231 -0.80 -9.33 -12.46
CA GLU A 231 -0.61 -10.61 -13.14
C GLU A 231 -1.11 -11.78 -12.29
N ILE A 232 -0.89 -11.77 -10.97
CA ILE A 232 -1.44 -12.80 -10.08
C ILE A 232 -2.97 -12.78 -10.12
N VAL A 233 -3.61 -11.62 -9.94
CA VAL A 233 -5.08 -11.51 -9.98
C VAL A 233 -5.63 -11.97 -11.32
N ASP A 234 -5.04 -11.54 -12.42
CA ASP A 234 -5.52 -11.85 -13.77
C ASP A 234 -5.41 -13.37 -14.08
N VAL A 235 -4.42 -14.07 -13.52
CA VAL A 235 -4.23 -15.53 -13.71
C VAL A 235 -5.04 -16.38 -12.71
N PHE A 236 -5.11 -15.96 -11.46
CA PHE A 236 -5.55 -16.83 -10.36
C PHE A 236 -6.98 -16.57 -9.88
N LEU A 237 -7.55 -15.37 -10.12
CA LEU A 237 -8.90 -15.05 -9.63
C LEU A 237 -9.96 -15.96 -10.24
N GLU A 238 -9.88 -16.23 -11.56
CA GLU A 238 -10.78 -17.16 -12.26
C GLU A 238 -10.57 -18.62 -11.79
N ARG A 239 -9.42 -18.93 -11.19
CA ARG A 239 -9.10 -20.25 -10.60
C ARG A 239 -9.52 -20.35 -9.13
N GLY A 240 -10.23 -19.35 -8.59
CA GLY A 240 -10.66 -19.32 -7.19
C GLY A 240 -9.56 -18.96 -6.20
N TRP A 241 -8.49 -18.30 -6.65
CA TRP A 241 -7.36 -17.89 -5.84
C TRP A 241 -7.12 -16.39 -5.93
N PHE A 242 -6.78 -15.76 -4.80
CA PHE A 242 -6.52 -14.33 -4.74
C PHE A 242 -5.32 -14.02 -3.85
N PRO A 243 -4.54 -12.97 -4.13
CA PRO A 243 -3.49 -12.53 -3.22
C PRO A 243 -4.10 -12.18 -1.85
N PRO A 244 -3.52 -12.66 -0.74
CA PRO A 244 -4.14 -12.55 0.58
C PRO A 244 -4.19 -11.11 1.08
N VAL A 245 -3.24 -10.28 0.64
CA VAL A 245 -3.17 -8.85 0.95
C VAL A 245 -2.95 -8.10 -0.36
N VAL A 246 -3.84 -7.14 -0.67
CA VAL A 246 -3.70 -6.27 -1.85
C VAL A 246 -3.76 -4.80 -1.44
N PRO A 247 -2.89 -3.92 -1.99
CA PRO A 247 -2.97 -2.49 -1.73
C PRO A 247 -4.06 -1.85 -2.62
N GLY A 248 -4.21 -0.53 -2.58
CA GLY A 248 -5.22 0.18 -3.39
C GLY A 248 -4.98 0.17 -4.91
N THR A 249 -3.88 -0.42 -5.38
CA THR A 249 -3.55 -0.61 -6.80
C THR A 249 -2.92 -1.99 -6.99
N LYS A 250 -3.26 -2.70 -8.08
CA LYS A 250 -2.66 -4.00 -8.41
C LYS A 250 -1.32 -3.89 -9.16
N TYR A 251 -0.91 -2.68 -9.54
CA TYR A 251 0.31 -2.44 -10.32
C TYR A 251 1.59 -2.36 -9.47
N VAL A 252 1.75 -3.29 -8.54
CA VAL A 252 2.90 -3.41 -7.61
C VAL A 252 3.56 -4.78 -7.83
N THR A 253 4.89 -4.83 -7.86
CA THR A 253 5.64 -6.10 -7.93
C THR A 253 5.62 -6.80 -6.58
N VAL A 254 5.73 -8.14 -6.56
CA VAL A 254 5.77 -8.93 -5.32
C VAL A 254 6.99 -8.56 -4.45
N ALA A 255 8.14 -8.25 -5.07
CA ALA A 255 9.29 -7.75 -4.34
C ALA A 255 9.06 -6.36 -3.75
N GLY A 256 8.40 -5.45 -4.47
CA GLY A 256 8.01 -4.14 -3.94
C GLY A 256 6.99 -4.26 -2.80
N ALA A 257 6.08 -5.23 -2.90
CA ALA A 257 5.10 -5.55 -1.87
C ALA A 257 5.77 -5.99 -0.57
N LEU A 258 6.79 -6.85 -0.63
CA LEU A 258 7.56 -7.26 0.54
C LEU A 258 8.49 -6.16 1.06
N ALA A 259 9.22 -5.48 0.17
CA ALA A 259 10.15 -4.42 0.55
C ALA A 259 9.46 -3.23 1.25
N SER A 260 8.18 -3.00 0.97
CA SER A 260 7.36 -2.01 1.70
C SER A 260 6.48 -2.62 2.79
N ASP A 261 6.49 -3.95 2.94
CA ASP A 261 5.56 -4.74 3.75
C ASP A 261 4.11 -4.23 3.66
N ILE A 262 3.58 -4.26 2.44
CA ILE A 262 2.30 -3.62 2.12
C ILE A 262 1.15 -4.21 2.95
N HIS A 263 0.10 -3.39 3.08
CA HIS A 263 -1.11 -3.74 3.81
C HIS A 263 -2.36 -3.55 2.93
N GLY A 264 -3.43 -4.28 3.26
CA GLY A 264 -4.70 -4.26 2.51
C GLY A 264 -5.89 -3.77 3.33
N LYS A 265 -7.08 -3.84 2.72
CA LYS A 265 -8.36 -3.57 3.41
C LYS A 265 -8.69 -4.59 4.50
N ASN A 266 -7.97 -5.70 4.55
CA ASN A 266 -8.16 -6.81 5.48
C ASN A 266 -7.01 -6.93 6.48
N HIS A 267 -6.20 -5.90 6.69
CA HIS A 267 -5.04 -6.03 7.60
C HIS A 267 -5.46 -6.48 9.01
N HIS A 268 -6.65 -6.09 9.49
CA HIS A 268 -7.19 -6.56 10.77
C HIS A 268 -7.44 -8.07 10.85
N VAL A 269 -7.57 -8.76 9.72
CA VAL A 269 -7.76 -10.22 9.63
C VAL A 269 -6.50 -10.93 9.13
N ALA A 270 -5.90 -10.44 8.05
CA ALA A 270 -4.84 -11.10 7.30
C ALA A 270 -3.43 -10.60 7.65
N GLY A 271 -3.29 -9.42 8.25
CA GLY A 271 -1.99 -8.79 8.47
C GLY A 271 -1.43 -8.16 7.20
N SER A 272 -0.11 -8.21 7.05
CA SER A 272 0.66 -7.59 5.98
C SER A 272 1.16 -8.62 4.97
N TRP A 273 1.81 -8.17 3.90
CA TRP A 273 2.29 -9.08 2.86
C TRP A 273 3.30 -10.11 3.39
N SER A 274 4.19 -9.71 4.31
CA SER A 274 5.19 -10.60 4.93
C SER A 274 4.58 -11.79 5.69
N ASP A 275 3.36 -11.66 6.24
CA ASP A 275 2.63 -12.75 6.88
C ASP A 275 2.36 -13.92 5.93
N HIS A 276 2.35 -13.65 4.62
CA HIS A 276 2.01 -14.61 3.57
C HIS A 276 3.20 -15.04 2.70
N VAL A 277 4.40 -14.53 2.97
CA VAL A 277 5.63 -14.97 2.30
C VAL A 277 6.33 -15.99 3.19
N ARG A 278 6.60 -17.20 2.67
CA ARG A 278 7.34 -18.22 3.44
C ARG A 278 8.84 -18.20 3.21
N ARG A 279 9.29 -17.80 2.02
CA ARG A 279 10.68 -17.89 1.59
C ARG A 279 11.00 -16.80 0.57
N VAL A 280 12.20 -16.27 0.64
CA VAL A 280 12.76 -15.27 -0.29
C VAL A 280 14.15 -15.72 -0.73
N GLU A 281 14.45 -15.54 -2.01
CA GLU A 281 15.82 -15.59 -2.55
C GLU A 281 16.34 -14.17 -2.71
N LEU A 282 17.46 -13.87 -2.07
CA LEU A 282 18.02 -12.52 -1.97
C LEU A 282 19.44 -12.51 -2.54
N LEU A 283 19.70 -11.61 -3.49
CA LEU A 283 21.06 -11.26 -3.91
C LEU A 283 21.66 -10.29 -2.90
N THR A 284 22.75 -10.70 -2.25
CA THR A 284 23.44 -9.93 -1.20
C THR A 284 24.57 -9.07 -1.77
N ALA A 285 25.16 -8.22 -0.93
CA ALA A 285 26.16 -7.23 -1.35
C ALA A 285 27.45 -7.85 -1.91
N ASN A 286 27.79 -9.04 -1.41
CA ASN A 286 28.90 -9.86 -1.90
C ASN A 286 28.62 -10.54 -3.27
N GLY A 287 27.40 -10.40 -3.82
CA GLY A 287 26.99 -11.01 -5.08
C GLY A 287 26.55 -12.47 -4.99
N GLU A 288 26.42 -13.01 -3.77
CA GLU A 288 25.86 -14.35 -3.53
C GLU A 288 24.34 -14.31 -3.44
N VAL A 289 23.72 -15.48 -3.56
CA VAL A 289 22.26 -15.63 -3.41
C VAL A 289 21.98 -16.48 -2.20
N VAL A 290 21.34 -15.87 -1.20
CA VAL A 290 20.95 -16.54 0.03
C VAL A 290 19.44 -16.78 0.05
N THR A 291 19.04 -17.81 0.79
CA THR A 291 17.63 -18.05 1.11
C THR A 291 17.33 -17.48 2.49
N CYS A 292 16.25 -16.72 2.59
CA CYS A 292 15.75 -16.19 3.86
C CYS A 292 14.31 -16.67 4.09
N ASP A 293 14.04 -17.20 5.28
CA ASP A 293 12.73 -17.59 5.78
C ASP A 293 12.66 -17.38 7.31
N ARG A 294 11.61 -17.89 7.97
CA ARG A 294 11.43 -17.71 9.44
C ARG A 294 12.40 -18.52 10.31
N ALA A 295 13.14 -19.46 9.73
CA ALA A 295 14.11 -20.31 10.43
C ALA A 295 15.54 -20.10 9.92
N THR A 296 15.71 -19.84 8.63
CA THR A 296 16.99 -19.66 7.94
C THR A 296 17.20 -18.20 7.60
N ASN A 297 18.31 -17.60 8.05
CA ASN A 297 18.58 -16.15 7.89
C ASN A 297 17.38 -15.28 8.33
N SER A 298 16.74 -15.66 9.44
CA SER A 298 15.47 -15.06 9.88
C SER A 298 15.55 -13.56 10.14
N ASP A 299 16.64 -13.09 10.75
CA ASP A 299 16.83 -11.65 10.97
C ASP A 299 16.88 -10.89 9.64
N LEU A 300 17.55 -11.46 8.62
CA LEU A 300 17.60 -10.87 7.27
C LEU A 300 16.26 -10.95 6.54
N PHE A 301 15.46 -12.01 6.74
CA PHE A 301 14.09 -12.08 6.22
C PHE A 301 13.24 -10.92 6.75
N TRP A 302 13.22 -10.74 8.06
CA TRP A 302 12.43 -9.68 8.70
C TRP A 302 13.00 -8.28 8.45
N ALA A 303 14.31 -8.13 8.31
CA ALA A 303 14.91 -6.87 7.87
C ALA A 303 14.57 -6.53 6.40
N THR A 304 14.40 -7.55 5.55
CA THR A 304 14.00 -7.35 4.15
C THR A 304 12.52 -6.97 4.04
N ALA A 305 11.66 -7.54 4.88
CA ALA A 305 10.25 -7.14 4.99
C ALA A 305 10.14 -5.70 5.52
N GLY A 306 9.66 -4.78 4.68
CA GLY A 306 9.61 -3.34 5.03
C GLY A 306 10.96 -2.61 4.89
N GLY A 307 12.04 -3.32 4.53
CA GLY A 307 13.41 -2.80 4.44
C GLY A 307 13.71 -1.90 3.24
N GLN A 308 12.72 -1.54 2.44
CA GLN A 308 12.81 -0.61 1.30
C GLN A 308 13.89 -0.98 0.26
N GLY A 309 14.27 -2.26 0.17
CA GLY A 309 15.30 -2.75 -0.76
C GLY A 309 16.75 -2.48 -0.32
N LEU A 310 16.98 -2.12 0.94
CA LEU A 310 18.30 -1.76 1.47
C LEU A 310 19.12 -2.94 2.03
N THR A 311 18.54 -4.14 2.06
CA THR A 311 19.19 -5.38 2.54
C THR A 311 19.72 -6.26 1.41
N GLY A 312 19.32 -5.98 0.16
CA GLY A 312 19.61 -6.80 -0.99
C GLY A 312 18.54 -6.71 -2.08
N MET A 313 18.77 -7.41 -3.19
CA MET A 313 17.79 -7.51 -4.27
C MET A 313 17.04 -8.84 -4.18
N ILE A 314 15.73 -8.76 -3.96
CA ILE A 314 14.84 -9.93 -4.02
C ILE A 314 14.83 -10.46 -5.47
N LEU A 315 15.05 -11.77 -5.64
CA LEU A 315 15.06 -12.43 -6.95
C LEU A 315 13.81 -13.28 -7.17
N ALA A 316 13.38 -14.00 -6.15
CA ALA A 316 12.17 -14.82 -6.16
C ALA A 316 11.60 -14.95 -4.75
N MET A 317 10.30 -15.29 -4.64
CA MET A 317 9.67 -15.59 -3.38
C MET A 317 8.56 -16.62 -3.51
N ASP A 318 8.23 -17.23 -2.38
CA ASP A 318 7.08 -18.12 -2.23
C ASP A 318 6.00 -17.39 -1.43
N VAL A 319 4.87 -17.07 -2.07
CA VAL A 319 3.72 -16.38 -1.47
C VAL A 319 2.50 -17.28 -1.44
N ARG A 320 1.74 -17.26 -0.34
CA ARG A 320 0.49 -18.02 -0.21
C ARG A 320 -0.67 -17.22 -0.78
N LEU A 321 -1.38 -17.75 -1.77
CA LEU A 321 -2.66 -17.23 -2.22
C LEU A 321 -3.78 -17.75 -1.31
N GLY A 322 -4.83 -16.94 -1.14
CA GLY A 322 -6.05 -17.34 -0.43
C GLY A 322 -7.09 -17.88 -1.38
N ARG A 323 -7.83 -18.92 -0.96
CA ARG A 323 -9.01 -19.37 -1.71
C ARG A 323 -10.13 -18.35 -1.55
N VAL A 324 -10.70 -17.94 -2.67
CA VAL A 324 -11.87 -17.05 -2.69
C VAL A 324 -13.09 -17.86 -3.08
N ARG A 325 -14.14 -17.80 -2.26
CA ARG A 325 -15.33 -18.63 -2.44
C ARG A 325 -16.05 -18.22 -3.71
N SER A 326 -15.95 -19.08 -4.71
CA SER A 326 -16.66 -19.03 -5.98
C SER A 326 -16.36 -20.37 -6.62
N SER A 327 -17.38 -21.23 -6.75
CA SER A 327 -17.32 -22.58 -7.34
C SER A 327 -16.77 -23.71 -6.45
N THR A 328 -17.68 -24.60 -6.06
CA THR A 328 -17.37 -25.96 -5.57
C THR A 328 -17.54 -27.03 -6.65
N THR A 329 -17.85 -26.67 -7.89
CA THR A 329 -18.27 -27.62 -8.94
C THR A 329 -17.72 -27.29 -10.33
N ALA A 330 -17.34 -28.33 -11.08
CA ALA A 330 -16.77 -28.21 -12.43
C ALA A 330 -17.66 -27.50 -13.47
N SER A 331 -18.95 -27.29 -13.17
CA SER A 331 -19.91 -26.53 -13.97
C SER A 331 -19.70 -25.00 -13.93
N ASP A 332 -18.78 -24.51 -13.10
CA ASP A 332 -18.62 -23.07 -12.81
C ASP A 332 -17.37 -22.44 -13.44
N ALA A 333 -16.74 -23.10 -14.42
CA ALA A 333 -15.54 -22.61 -15.11
C ALA A 333 -15.70 -21.22 -15.77
N ASP A 334 -16.94 -20.77 -15.96
CA ASP A 334 -17.29 -19.46 -16.51
C ASP A 334 -17.63 -18.41 -15.44
N GLN A 335 -17.43 -18.67 -14.14
CA GLN A 335 -17.83 -17.75 -13.07
C GLN A 335 -16.64 -17.03 -12.43
N VAL A 336 -16.81 -15.73 -12.16
CA VAL A 336 -15.80 -14.90 -11.49
C VAL A 336 -16.23 -14.65 -10.04
N PRO A 337 -15.28 -14.74 -9.07
CA PRO A 337 -15.55 -14.36 -7.70
C PRO A 337 -16.05 -12.91 -7.57
N MET A 338 -17.10 -12.73 -6.78
CA MET A 338 -17.75 -11.45 -6.52
C MET A 338 -17.61 -11.07 -5.04
N ILE A 339 -17.86 -9.81 -4.70
CA ILE A 339 -17.76 -9.29 -3.34
C ILE A 339 -19.07 -8.64 -2.95
N ASP A 340 -19.64 -9.07 -1.83
CA ASP A 340 -20.78 -8.42 -1.22
C ASP A 340 -20.30 -7.25 -0.37
N VAL A 341 -20.69 -6.04 -0.76
CA VAL A 341 -20.20 -4.80 -0.16
C VAL A 341 -21.36 -4.05 0.48
N GLU A 342 -21.15 -3.64 1.71
CA GLU A 342 -22.00 -2.70 2.42
C GLU A 342 -21.27 -1.36 2.58
N THR A 343 -21.92 -0.30 2.11
CA THR A 343 -21.44 1.08 2.22
C THR A 343 -22.27 1.83 3.25
N ILE A 344 -21.63 2.41 4.26
CA ILE A 344 -22.24 3.10 5.39
C ILE A 344 -21.69 4.52 5.48
N ARG A 345 -22.57 5.53 5.34
CA ARG A 345 -22.21 6.94 5.54
C ARG A 345 -22.10 7.24 7.03
N VAL A 346 -21.01 7.88 7.44
CA VAL A 346 -20.72 8.25 8.84
C VAL A 346 -20.52 9.77 8.98
N PRO A 347 -21.13 10.43 9.98
CA PRO A 347 -21.10 11.88 10.13
C PRO A 347 -19.84 12.45 10.77
N ASP A 348 -19.04 11.63 11.46
CA ASP A 348 -17.86 12.03 12.22
C ASP A 348 -16.95 10.81 12.49
N LEU A 349 -15.76 11.08 13.07
CA LEU A 349 -14.79 10.03 13.41
C LEU A 349 -15.31 9.07 14.48
N ALA A 350 -16.05 9.55 15.49
CA ALA A 350 -16.57 8.70 16.56
C ALA A 350 -17.51 7.62 16.00
N THR A 351 -18.42 8.02 15.11
CA THR A 351 -19.31 7.09 14.41
C THR A 351 -18.53 6.16 13.48
N PHE A 352 -17.48 6.64 12.81
CA PHE A 352 -16.60 5.79 12.01
C PHE A 352 -16.04 4.64 12.84
N LEU A 353 -15.45 4.95 14.00
CA LEU A 353 -14.84 3.94 14.89
C LEU A 353 -15.88 2.98 15.45
N GLN A 354 -17.07 3.45 15.81
CA GLN A 354 -18.17 2.58 16.24
C GLN A 354 -18.59 1.57 15.15
N VAL A 355 -18.77 2.03 13.91
CA VAL A 355 -19.15 1.16 12.79
C VAL A 355 -18.01 0.19 12.44
N SER A 356 -16.77 0.64 12.52
CA SER A 356 -15.57 -0.17 12.27
C SER A 356 -15.42 -1.29 13.32
N ALA A 357 -15.57 -0.98 14.62
CA ALA A 357 -15.59 -1.99 15.69
C ALA A 357 -16.73 -3.01 15.51
N ALA A 358 -17.91 -2.56 15.08
CA ALA A 358 -19.05 -3.43 14.74
C ALA A 358 -18.84 -4.26 13.44
N SER A 359 -17.72 -4.07 12.75
CA SER A 359 -17.38 -4.75 11.50
C SER A 359 -16.23 -5.75 11.63
N HIS A 360 -15.80 -6.11 12.85
CA HIS A 360 -14.67 -7.03 13.09
C HIS A 360 -14.81 -8.42 12.44
N GLN A 361 -16.03 -8.88 12.16
CA GLN A 361 -16.27 -10.16 11.48
C GLN A 361 -16.17 -10.08 9.96
N ARG A 362 -16.07 -8.87 9.39
CA ARG A 362 -15.94 -8.66 7.95
C ARG A 362 -14.50 -8.85 7.54
N GLU A 363 -14.28 -9.54 6.42
CA GLU A 363 -12.96 -9.80 5.88
C GLU A 363 -12.27 -8.50 5.47
N TYR A 364 -12.99 -7.60 4.81
CA TYR A 364 -12.46 -6.33 4.32
C TYR A 364 -13.19 -5.13 4.93
N THR A 365 -12.44 -4.14 5.42
CA THR A 365 -12.95 -2.86 5.91
C THR A 365 -12.07 -1.70 5.42
N VAL A 366 -12.69 -0.63 4.96
CA VAL A 366 -12.00 0.61 4.58
C VAL A 366 -12.96 1.79 4.61
N GLY A 367 -12.48 2.96 4.96
CA GLY A 367 -13.22 4.22 4.89
C GLY A 367 -12.65 5.16 3.85
N TRP A 368 -13.52 5.91 3.21
CA TRP A 368 -13.18 7.21 2.64
C TRP A 368 -13.43 8.28 3.70
N VAL A 369 -12.47 9.18 3.93
CA VAL A 369 -12.57 10.29 4.91
C VAL A 369 -12.47 11.64 4.20
N ASP A 370 -13.32 12.57 4.61
CA ASP A 370 -13.27 13.95 4.11
C ASP A 370 -12.24 14.78 4.88
N GLY A 371 -11.05 14.95 4.28
CA GLY A 371 -9.97 15.79 4.84
C GLY A 371 -10.25 17.30 4.87
N THR A 372 -11.45 17.75 4.47
CA THR A 372 -11.84 19.18 4.48
C THR A 372 -12.91 19.51 5.52
N ALA A 373 -13.47 18.50 6.19
CA ALA A 373 -14.45 18.69 7.24
C ALA A 373 -13.81 19.18 8.54
N ARG A 374 -14.56 19.98 9.33
CA ARG A 374 -14.10 20.62 10.57
C ARG A 374 -15.15 20.50 11.69
N GLY A 375 -14.72 20.69 12.93
CA GLY A 375 -15.57 20.72 14.11
C GLY A 375 -16.37 19.42 14.28
N ARG A 376 -17.69 19.51 14.44
CA ARG A 376 -18.55 18.31 14.62
C ARG A 376 -18.55 17.33 13.44
N GLY A 377 -18.08 17.76 12.26
CA GLY A 377 -17.98 16.91 11.07
C GLY A 377 -16.62 16.29 10.86
N THR A 378 -15.65 16.50 11.76
CA THR A 378 -14.28 16.00 11.61
C THR A 378 -14.27 14.49 11.56
N GLY A 379 -13.63 13.95 10.52
CA GLY A 379 -13.62 12.51 10.23
C GLY A 379 -14.89 11.97 9.58
N ARG A 380 -15.84 12.82 9.15
CA ARG A 380 -16.99 12.35 8.35
C ARG A 380 -16.51 11.61 7.10
N GLY A 381 -17.31 10.65 6.66
CA GLY A 381 -16.88 9.78 5.59
C GLY A 381 -17.87 8.71 5.18
N VAL A 382 -17.33 7.70 4.52
CA VAL A 382 -18.07 6.54 4.02
C VAL A 382 -17.25 5.29 4.32
N LEU A 383 -17.74 4.45 5.23
CA LEU A 383 -17.16 3.15 5.53
C LEU A 383 -17.70 2.11 4.55
N MET A 384 -16.81 1.30 4.01
CA MET A 384 -17.10 0.17 3.14
C MET A 384 -16.59 -1.09 3.81
N ARG A 385 -17.47 -2.08 3.98
CA ARG A 385 -17.11 -3.41 4.45
C ARG A 385 -17.57 -4.46 3.45
N GLY A 386 -16.84 -5.54 3.30
CA GLY A 386 -17.22 -6.58 2.36
C GLY A 386 -16.57 -7.92 2.61
N ASP A 387 -17.16 -8.94 2.01
CA ASP A 387 -16.77 -10.35 2.07
C ASP A 387 -16.91 -10.97 0.67
N TRP A 388 -16.16 -12.03 0.38
CA TRP A 388 -16.39 -12.81 -0.83
C TRP A 388 -17.81 -13.37 -0.85
N SER A 389 -18.51 -13.15 -1.97
CA SER A 389 -19.90 -13.55 -2.14
C SER A 389 -20.02 -15.06 -2.32
N ALA A 390 -21.04 -15.66 -1.71
CA ALA A 390 -21.36 -17.08 -1.91
C ALA A 390 -21.97 -17.36 -3.30
N ALA A 391 -22.45 -16.33 -4.01
CA ALA A 391 -23.07 -16.46 -5.32
C ALA A 391 -22.15 -15.86 -6.40
N PRO A 392 -21.29 -16.67 -7.03
CA PRO A 392 -20.46 -16.19 -8.12
C PRO A 392 -21.32 -15.79 -9.32
N ARG A 393 -20.75 -15.00 -10.22
CA ARG A 393 -21.45 -14.53 -11.42
C ARG A 393 -20.70 -14.93 -12.66
N ARG A 394 -21.47 -15.29 -13.69
CA ARG A 394 -20.92 -15.57 -15.02
C ARG A 394 -20.04 -14.39 -15.48
N ALA A 395 -18.82 -14.72 -15.88
CA ALA A 395 -17.83 -13.82 -16.42
C ALA A 395 -18.42 -13.08 -17.62
N VAL A 396 -18.75 -11.80 -17.45
CA VAL A 396 -18.92 -10.92 -18.60
C VAL A 396 -17.56 -10.32 -18.85
N ARG A 397 -16.80 -10.85 -19.82
CA ARG A 397 -15.54 -10.26 -20.30
C ARG A 397 -15.79 -8.86 -20.86
N ARG A 398 -15.92 -7.87 -19.98
CA ARG A 398 -15.87 -6.46 -20.34
C ARG A 398 -14.41 -6.05 -20.32
N ARG A 399 -13.84 -5.84 -21.51
CA ARG A 399 -12.57 -5.12 -21.62
C ARG A 399 -12.82 -3.72 -21.06
N ALA A 400 -12.41 -3.47 -19.82
CA ALA A 400 -12.58 -2.17 -19.20
C ALA A 400 -11.82 -1.15 -20.06
N ALA A 401 -12.55 -0.21 -20.66
CA ALA A 401 -11.94 0.93 -21.33
C ALA A 401 -11.20 1.74 -20.26
N ARG A 402 -9.87 1.67 -20.25
CA ARG A 402 -9.04 2.44 -19.32
C ARG A 402 -8.97 3.87 -19.81
N ALA A 403 -9.52 4.79 -19.04
CA ALA A 403 -9.39 6.21 -19.32
C ALA A 403 -7.97 6.64 -18.95
N SER A 404 -7.20 7.16 -19.90
CA SER A 404 -5.88 7.74 -19.62
C SER A 404 -5.99 9.25 -19.39
N MET A 405 -5.32 9.72 -18.34
CA MET A 405 -5.20 11.15 -18.00
C MET A 405 -3.96 11.82 -18.62
N ALA A 406 -3.22 11.11 -19.48
CA ALA A 406 -2.01 11.65 -20.11
C ALA A 406 -2.25 12.99 -20.84
N ARG A 407 -3.45 13.20 -21.40
CA ARG A 407 -3.84 14.45 -22.08
C ARG A 407 -3.96 15.68 -21.16
N TYR A 408 -4.05 15.48 -19.86
CA TYR A 408 -4.13 16.55 -18.85
C TYR A 408 -2.77 16.84 -18.20
N LEU A 409 -1.68 16.36 -18.80
CA LEU A 409 -0.32 16.63 -18.34
C LEU A 409 -0.06 18.13 -18.30
N GLY A 410 0.17 18.66 -17.09
CA GLY A 410 0.39 20.08 -16.86
C GLY A 410 -0.86 20.88 -16.50
N SER A 411 -2.05 20.27 -16.46
CA SER A 411 -3.31 20.92 -16.05
C SER A 411 -3.48 21.00 -14.53
N GLY A 412 -2.50 21.58 -13.82
CA GLY A 412 -2.50 21.68 -12.35
C GLY A 412 -3.60 22.57 -11.75
N TRP A 413 -4.38 23.26 -12.58
CA TRP A 413 -5.49 24.12 -12.14
C TRP A 413 -6.75 23.33 -11.74
N LEU A 414 -6.88 22.08 -12.20
CA LEU A 414 -8.05 21.22 -11.93
C LEU A 414 -8.14 20.78 -10.46
N ILE A 415 -6.99 20.65 -9.79
CA ILE A 415 -6.89 20.17 -8.41
C ILE A 415 -6.43 21.33 -7.52
N ASN A 416 -7.39 22.03 -6.92
CA ASN A 416 -7.15 23.12 -5.98
C ASN A 416 -8.10 23.01 -4.77
N SER A 417 -7.89 23.83 -3.74
CA SER A 417 -8.69 23.73 -2.50
C SER A 417 -10.19 23.86 -2.71
N ALA A 418 -10.65 24.69 -3.66
CA ALA A 418 -12.07 24.88 -3.93
C ALA A 418 -12.68 23.68 -4.67
N THR A 419 -12.00 23.13 -5.68
CA THR A 419 -12.48 21.95 -6.41
C THR A 419 -12.48 20.71 -5.52
N ILE A 420 -11.44 20.53 -4.70
CA ILE A 420 -11.35 19.41 -3.74
C ILE A 420 -12.48 19.50 -2.71
N LYS A 421 -12.70 20.66 -2.08
CA LYS A 421 -13.77 20.84 -1.09
C LYS A 421 -15.15 20.56 -1.67
N SER A 422 -15.39 21.05 -2.89
CA SER A 422 -16.64 20.83 -3.61
C SER A 422 -16.84 19.35 -3.95
N PHE A 423 -15.80 18.69 -4.45
CA PHE A 423 -15.81 17.25 -4.73
C PHE A 423 -16.08 16.42 -3.48
N ASN A 424 -15.35 16.64 -2.39
CA ASN A 424 -15.52 15.90 -1.14
C ASN A 424 -16.94 16.07 -0.59
N THR A 425 -17.46 17.30 -0.59
CA THR A 425 -18.83 17.59 -0.12
C THR A 425 -19.87 16.89 -0.99
N PHE A 426 -19.71 16.93 -2.31
CA PHE A 426 -20.59 16.24 -3.25
C PHE A 426 -20.55 14.72 -3.06
N TYR A 427 -19.35 14.14 -2.98
CA TYR A 427 -19.16 12.70 -2.80
C TYR A 427 -19.84 12.23 -1.51
N TYR A 428 -19.60 12.92 -0.38
CA TYR A 428 -20.25 12.61 0.89
C TYR A 428 -21.79 12.69 0.80
N ARG A 429 -22.33 13.74 0.15
CA ARG A 429 -23.79 13.95 0.03
C ARG A 429 -24.47 12.99 -0.96
N ARG A 430 -23.74 12.48 -1.95
CA ARG A 430 -24.25 11.47 -2.92
C ARG A 430 -24.69 10.18 -2.24
N HIS A 431 -24.10 9.85 -1.09
CA HIS A 431 -24.53 8.73 -0.25
C HIS A 431 -25.79 9.10 0.56
N ILE A 432 -26.90 9.34 -0.15
CA ILE A 432 -28.18 9.81 0.41
C ILE A 432 -28.69 8.83 1.47
N ARG A 433 -28.75 7.54 1.11
CA ARG A 433 -29.08 6.47 2.05
C ARG A 433 -27.92 6.24 3.01
N ARG A 434 -28.24 6.10 4.30
CA ARG A 434 -27.23 5.85 5.34
C ARG A 434 -26.45 4.57 5.09
N ALA A 435 -27.12 3.50 4.64
CA ALA A 435 -26.50 2.23 4.30
C ALA A 435 -27.02 1.72 2.95
N THR A 436 -26.14 1.11 2.15
CA THR A 436 -26.50 0.41 0.91
C THR A 436 -25.68 -0.86 0.75
N ALA A 437 -26.30 -1.96 0.33
CA ALA A 437 -25.62 -3.21 -0.01
C ALA A 437 -25.60 -3.43 -1.54
N ARG A 438 -24.48 -3.93 -2.07
CA ARG A 438 -24.30 -4.25 -3.49
C ARG A 438 -23.27 -5.37 -3.66
N THR A 439 -23.50 -6.24 -4.63
CA THR A 439 -22.49 -7.19 -5.10
C THR A 439 -21.69 -6.58 -6.27
N VAL A 440 -20.37 -6.57 -6.17
CA VAL A 440 -19.45 -5.98 -7.17
C VAL A 440 -18.29 -6.92 -7.48
N ASP A 441 -17.62 -6.70 -8.62
CA ASP A 441 -16.41 -7.43 -8.97
C ASP A 441 -15.20 -6.98 -8.12
N ALA A 442 -14.16 -7.81 -8.10
CA ALA A 442 -12.94 -7.57 -7.32
C ALA A 442 -12.23 -6.27 -7.72
N ASP A 443 -12.12 -5.98 -9.03
CA ASP A 443 -11.46 -4.75 -9.51
C ASP A 443 -12.17 -3.49 -9.00
N ARG A 444 -13.51 -3.46 -9.03
CA ARG A 444 -14.29 -2.34 -8.53
C ARG A 444 -14.17 -2.14 -7.03
N PHE A 445 -14.05 -3.22 -6.26
CA PHE A 445 -13.91 -3.11 -4.81
C PHE A 445 -12.48 -2.74 -4.43
N PHE A 446 -11.47 -3.48 -4.87
CA PHE A 446 -10.09 -3.32 -4.41
C PHE A 446 -9.34 -2.20 -5.13
N PHE A 447 -9.59 -2.01 -6.43
CA PHE A 447 -8.78 -1.17 -7.30
C PHE A 447 -9.61 -0.10 -8.06
N PRO A 448 -10.52 0.65 -7.39
CA PRO A 448 -11.41 1.59 -8.08
C PRO A 448 -10.67 2.69 -8.85
N LEU A 449 -9.45 3.05 -8.42
CA LEU A 449 -8.62 4.06 -9.08
C LEU A 449 -7.82 3.52 -10.28
N ASP A 450 -7.63 2.20 -10.40
CA ASP A 450 -6.87 1.59 -11.50
C ASP A 450 -7.62 1.64 -12.84
N ALA A 451 -8.93 1.91 -12.81
CA ALA A 451 -9.71 2.21 -14.02
C ALA A 451 -9.25 3.50 -14.74
N VAL A 452 -8.55 4.38 -14.01
CA VAL A 452 -8.04 5.66 -14.51
C VAL A 452 -6.52 5.65 -14.52
N GLN A 453 -5.93 5.47 -15.70
CA GLN A 453 -4.48 5.46 -15.83
C GLN A 453 -3.88 6.86 -15.69
N GLY A 454 -2.84 6.98 -14.86
CA GLY A 454 -2.07 8.20 -14.71
C GLY A 454 -2.81 9.35 -14.04
N TRP A 455 -3.77 9.07 -13.15
CA TRP A 455 -4.52 10.12 -12.44
C TRP A 455 -3.63 11.08 -11.64
N ASN A 456 -2.44 10.65 -11.22
CA ASN A 456 -1.42 11.47 -10.57
C ASN A 456 -0.98 12.69 -11.41
N VAL A 457 -1.17 12.63 -12.73
CA VAL A 457 -0.88 13.73 -13.65
C VAL A 457 -1.75 14.97 -13.40
N LEU A 458 -2.95 14.79 -12.82
CA LEU A 458 -3.90 15.87 -12.54
C LEU A 458 -3.39 16.87 -11.49
N TYR A 459 -2.42 16.48 -10.66
CA TYR A 459 -1.78 17.37 -9.68
C TYR A 459 -0.73 18.31 -10.30
N GLY A 460 -0.57 18.28 -11.63
CA GLY A 460 0.31 19.21 -12.35
C GLY A 460 1.78 18.81 -12.30
N LYS A 461 2.66 19.75 -12.70
CA LYS A 461 4.12 19.51 -12.85
C LYS A 461 4.85 19.36 -11.51
N ARG A 462 4.34 19.98 -10.44
CA ARG A 462 4.93 19.90 -9.09
C ARG A 462 4.61 18.59 -8.37
N GLY A 463 3.71 17.77 -8.95
CA GLY A 463 3.26 16.52 -8.34
C GLY A 463 2.42 16.75 -7.08
N PHE A 464 2.40 15.74 -6.23
CA PHE A 464 1.66 15.75 -4.98
C PHE A 464 2.41 14.92 -3.94
N LEU A 465 2.16 15.20 -2.66
CA LEU A 465 2.67 14.40 -1.56
C LEU A 465 1.50 13.67 -0.93
N GLN A 466 1.62 12.35 -0.81
CA GLN A 466 0.70 11.58 0.01
C GLN A 466 1.23 11.56 1.44
N TYR A 467 0.37 11.84 2.40
CA TYR A 467 0.68 11.71 3.81
C TYR A 467 -0.12 10.54 4.37
N GLN A 468 0.57 9.45 4.71
CA GLN A 468 -0.04 8.30 5.36
C GLN A 468 0.64 8.03 6.70
N PHE A 469 -0.17 7.94 7.76
CA PHE A 469 0.28 7.67 9.11
C PHE A 469 -0.60 6.63 9.79
N VAL A 470 -0.12 6.09 10.92
CA VAL A 470 -0.88 5.27 11.86
C VAL A 470 -0.67 5.83 13.27
N VAL A 471 -1.74 5.87 14.06
CA VAL A 471 -1.71 6.23 15.49
C VAL A 471 -2.18 5.02 16.32
N PRO A 472 -1.42 4.62 17.35
CA PRO A 472 -1.75 3.47 18.19
C PRO A 472 -3.08 3.65 18.97
N PRO A 473 -3.66 2.54 19.49
CA PRO A 473 -4.81 2.59 20.38
C PRO A 473 -4.48 3.31 21.71
N GLY A 474 -5.50 3.57 22.54
CA GLY A 474 -5.34 4.28 23.82
C GLY A 474 -5.43 5.81 23.71
N GLY A 475 -6.54 6.31 23.16
CA GLY A 475 -6.73 7.73 22.83
C GLY A 475 -6.39 8.09 21.37
N GLY A 476 -6.08 7.07 20.54
CA GLY A 476 -5.78 7.27 19.12
C GLY A 476 -6.88 7.98 18.35
N GLY A 477 -8.15 7.77 18.68
CA GLY A 477 -9.29 8.46 18.07
C GLY A 477 -9.22 9.98 18.21
N ASP A 478 -9.00 10.48 19.42
CA ASP A 478 -8.91 11.93 19.69
C ASP A 478 -7.67 12.55 19.03
N ARG A 479 -6.54 11.83 19.04
CA ARG A 479 -5.30 12.26 18.38
C ARG A 479 -5.46 12.33 16.86
N VAL A 480 -6.12 11.34 16.24
CA VAL A 480 -6.45 11.36 14.81
C VAL A 480 -7.43 12.49 14.49
N ALA A 481 -8.44 12.73 15.34
CA ALA A 481 -9.35 13.85 15.17
C ALA A 481 -8.59 15.19 15.18
N ALA A 482 -7.66 15.38 16.12
CA ALA A 482 -6.83 16.58 16.20
C ALA A 482 -5.95 16.77 14.95
N ILE A 483 -5.35 15.69 14.44
CA ILE A 483 -4.56 15.72 13.19
C ILE A 483 -5.45 16.09 11.99
N LEU A 484 -6.63 15.48 11.86
CA LEU A 484 -7.59 15.81 10.79
C LEU A 484 -8.08 17.27 10.88
N GLU A 485 -8.33 17.77 12.09
CA GLU A 485 -8.71 19.17 12.31
C GLU A 485 -7.57 20.12 11.93
N ALA A 486 -6.32 19.80 12.26
CA ALA A 486 -5.14 20.58 11.89
C ALA A 486 -4.96 20.62 10.36
N ILE A 487 -5.14 19.48 9.69
CA ILE A 487 -5.13 19.39 8.21
C ILE A 487 -6.21 20.29 7.63
N ALA A 488 -7.46 20.12 8.07
CA ALA A 488 -8.57 20.89 7.55
C ALA A 488 -8.39 22.38 7.82
N SER A 489 -7.85 22.77 8.98
CA SER A 489 -7.60 24.15 9.40
C SER A 489 -6.46 24.83 8.63
N SER A 490 -5.50 24.07 8.11
CA SER A 490 -4.37 24.59 7.31
C SER A 490 -4.78 25.33 6.02
N GLY A 491 -5.99 25.07 5.52
CA GLY A 491 -6.49 25.58 4.23
C GLY A 491 -5.89 24.90 3.00
N ILE A 492 -5.00 23.92 3.18
CA ILE A 492 -4.52 23.02 2.12
C ILE A 492 -5.49 21.85 2.06
N ALA A 493 -6.33 21.80 1.02
CA ALA A 493 -7.31 20.74 0.93
C ALA A 493 -6.65 19.41 0.54
N ALA A 494 -6.92 18.38 1.34
CA ALA A 494 -6.55 17.01 1.04
C ALA A 494 -7.66 16.31 0.25
N SER A 495 -7.28 15.58 -0.80
CA SER A 495 -8.17 14.72 -1.58
C SER A 495 -7.88 13.24 -1.32
N LEU A 496 -8.76 12.37 -1.83
CA LEU A 496 -8.60 10.91 -1.81
C LEU A 496 -8.26 10.34 -0.42
N GLY A 497 -8.92 10.87 0.62
CA GLY A 497 -8.72 10.44 2.00
C GLY A 497 -9.17 8.99 2.22
N VAL A 498 -8.27 8.18 2.76
CA VAL A 498 -8.54 6.79 3.17
C VAL A 498 -8.30 6.67 4.66
N ILE A 499 -9.20 6.02 5.38
CA ILE A 499 -9.08 5.72 6.81
C ILE A 499 -9.43 4.25 7.06
N LYS A 500 -8.74 3.57 7.98
CA LYS A 500 -9.08 2.23 8.45
C LYS A 500 -8.38 1.91 9.77
N GLU A 501 -8.77 0.82 10.40
CA GLU A 501 -8.10 0.28 11.59
C GLU A 501 -7.26 -0.93 11.22
N PHE A 502 -6.01 -0.92 11.63
CA PHE A 502 -5.12 -2.07 11.60
C PHE A 502 -5.40 -2.97 12.82
N GLY A 503 -5.35 -4.29 12.63
CA GLY A 503 -5.37 -5.24 13.74
C GLY A 503 -4.02 -5.36 14.45
N GLU A 504 -3.91 -6.38 15.29
CA GLU A 504 -2.83 -6.53 16.28
C GLU A 504 -1.45 -6.92 15.71
N ARG A 505 -1.37 -7.39 14.46
CA ARG A 505 -0.10 -7.85 13.87
C ARG A 505 0.82 -6.66 13.57
N ALA A 506 2.05 -6.73 14.07
CA ALA A 506 3.16 -5.82 13.77
C ALA A 506 4.47 -6.60 13.77
N HIS A 507 5.36 -6.27 12.84
CA HIS A 507 6.60 -7.03 12.61
C HIS A 507 7.86 -6.31 13.10
N GLY A 508 7.74 -5.09 13.61
CA GLY A 508 8.87 -4.28 14.09
C GLY A 508 9.78 -3.81 12.95
N GLY A 509 11.02 -3.44 13.30
CA GLY A 509 12.00 -2.93 12.34
C GLY A 509 11.48 -1.72 11.58
N LEU A 510 11.47 -1.79 10.24
CA LEU A 510 10.94 -0.74 9.37
C LEU A 510 9.52 -1.03 8.82
N SER A 511 8.87 -2.11 9.26
CA SER A 511 7.49 -2.38 8.86
C SER A 511 6.56 -1.28 9.38
N PHE A 512 5.72 -0.75 8.48
CA PHE A 512 4.81 0.36 8.79
C PHE A 512 3.56 -0.06 9.56
N PRO A 513 2.87 -1.16 9.21
CA PRO A 513 1.66 -1.56 9.91
C PRO A 513 1.91 -1.83 11.40
N ALA A 514 1.10 -1.18 12.22
CA ALA A 514 1.06 -1.31 13.67
C ALA A 514 -0.40 -1.19 14.12
N PRO A 515 -0.79 -1.76 15.28
CA PRO A 515 -2.17 -1.68 15.76
C PRO A 515 -2.61 -0.23 15.88
N GLY A 516 -3.83 0.10 15.41
CA GLY A 516 -4.39 1.44 15.52
C GLY A 516 -5.03 1.99 14.24
N ILE A 517 -5.28 3.30 14.23
CA ILE A 517 -6.01 3.98 13.15
C ILE A 517 -5.01 4.53 12.15
N THR A 518 -5.13 4.12 10.88
CA THR A 518 -4.33 4.67 9.78
C THR A 518 -5.16 5.58 8.87
N VAL A 519 -4.57 6.69 8.48
CA VAL A 519 -5.14 7.68 7.55
C VAL A 519 -4.14 7.96 6.44
N ALA A 520 -4.60 7.99 5.19
CA ALA A 520 -3.84 8.41 4.02
C ALA A 520 -4.56 9.56 3.29
N LEU A 521 -3.84 10.62 2.95
CA LEU A 521 -4.40 11.83 2.35
C LEU A 521 -3.46 12.36 1.26
N ASP A 522 -4.00 12.78 0.12
CA ASP A 522 -3.22 13.36 -0.98
C ASP A 522 -3.25 14.89 -0.94
N PHE A 523 -2.07 15.51 -0.95
CA PHE A 523 -1.91 16.96 -0.93
C PHE A 523 -1.25 17.46 -2.23
N PRO A 524 -1.88 18.39 -2.96
CA PRO A 524 -1.22 19.08 -4.07
C PRO A 524 0.06 19.76 -3.58
N ASN A 525 1.17 19.63 -4.32
CA ASN A 525 2.44 20.20 -3.89
C ASN A 525 2.45 21.74 -3.97
N THR A 526 2.04 22.42 -2.88
CA THR A 526 2.07 23.88 -2.75
C THR A 526 3.43 24.41 -2.28
N GLY A 527 4.48 23.59 -2.22
CA GLY A 527 5.82 23.99 -1.78
C GLY A 527 5.92 24.13 -0.26
N THR A 528 6.69 25.12 0.20
CA THR A 528 7.02 25.35 1.61
C THR A 528 5.81 25.29 2.53
N ARG A 529 4.69 25.93 2.16
CA ARG A 529 3.45 25.88 2.96
C ARG A 529 2.95 24.45 3.25
N LEU A 530 3.08 23.53 2.29
CA LEU A 530 2.73 22.13 2.51
C LEU A 530 3.81 21.44 3.35
N LEU A 531 5.09 21.66 3.06
CA LEU A 531 6.19 21.06 3.81
C LEU A 531 6.10 21.42 5.30
N ASP A 532 5.89 22.70 5.63
CA ASP A 532 5.71 23.18 7.01
C ASP A 532 4.50 22.54 7.69
N LEU A 533 3.41 22.32 6.94
CA LEU A 533 2.24 21.60 7.46
C LEU A 533 2.64 20.18 7.81
N LEU A 534 3.25 19.47 6.87
CA LEU A 534 3.61 18.07 7.06
C LEU A 534 4.65 17.90 8.18
N ASP A 535 5.59 18.84 8.39
CA ASP A 535 6.50 18.84 9.55
C ASP A 535 5.74 18.87 10.88
N ARG A 536 4.74 19.78 11.01
CA ARG A 536 3.88 19.83 12.20
C ARG A 536 3.06 18.55 12.38
N LEU A 537 2.63 17.93 11.29
CA LEU A 537 1.91 16.66 11.37
C LEU A 537 2.82 15.53 11.83
N ASP A 538 4.08 15.50 11.40
CA ASP A 538 5.04 14.49 11.88
C ASP A 538 5.24 14.59 13.37
N ASP A 539 5.38 15.81 13.90
CA ASP A 539 5.50 16.00 15.34
C ASP A 539 4.26 15.54 16.09
N ALA A 540 3.06 15.82 15.55
CA ALA A 540 1.81 15.33 16.13
C ALA A 540 1.71 13.80 16.10
N VAL A 541 2.08 13.17 14.98
CA VAL A 541 2.08 11.71 14.80
C VAL A 541 3.10 11.06 15.72
N ALA A 542 4.34 11.55 15.77
CA ALA A 542 5.40 11.02 16.62
C ALA A 542 5.06 11.19 18.11
N SER A 543 4.51 12.34 18.51
CA SER A 543 4.06 12.58 19.90
C SER A 543 2.88 11.70 20.28
N ALA A 544 2.09 11.27 19.30
CA ALA A 544 1.02 10.29 19.48
C ALA A 544 1.54 8.83 19.58
N GLY A 545 2.84 8.58 19.49
CA GLY A 545 3.43 7.24 19.40
C GLY A 545 3.18 6.55 18.05
N GLY A 546 2.75 7.32 17.05
CA GLY A 546 2.47 6.86 15.71
C GLY A 546 3.69 6.88 14.80
N ARG A 547 3.47 6.50 13.53
CA ARG A 547 4.50 6.54 12.49
C ARG A 547 3.92 6.87 11.12
N VAL A 548 4.76 7.39 10.22
CA VAL A 548 4.42 7.61 8.81
C VAL A 548 4.90 6.46 7.94
N TYR A 549 4.19 6.19 6.84
CA TYR A 549 4.55 5.10 5.94
C TYR A 549 5.67 5.50 4.96
N LEU A 550 6.83 4.86 5.06
CA LEU A 550 8.00 5.15 4.23
C LEU A 550 7.74 5.04 2.72
N ALA A 551 6.88 4.10 2.28
CA ALA A 551 6.53 3.98 0.86
C ALA A 551 5.67 5.16 0.34
N LYS A 552 5.08 5.97 1.24
CA LYS A 552 4.31 7.17 0.90
C LYS A 552 5.06 8.47 1.19
N ASP A 553 6.13 8.38 1.97
CA ASP A 553 6.99 9.50 2.34
C ASP A 553 7.91 9.92 1.19
N ALA A 554 8.29 11.20 1.22
CA ALA A 554 9.27 11.83 0.33
C ALA A 554 10.17 12.85 1.04
N ARG A 555 9.99 13.09 2.34
CA ARG A 555 10.61 14.25 3.03
C ARG A 555 10.83 14.10 4.54
N LEU A 556 10.35 13.03 5.18
CA LEU A 556 10.52 12.79 6.62
C LEU A 556 11.98 13.03 7.06
N GLY A 557 12.17 13.82 8.11
CA GLY A 557 13.48 14.07 8.69
C GLY A 557 14.00 12.87 9.49
N ARG A 558 15.33 12.74 9.59
CA ARG A 558 16.01 11.67 10.35
C ARG A 558 15.54 11.57 11.81
N GLU A 559 15.44 12.70 12.51
CA GLU A 559 15.06 12.69 13.93
C GLU A 559 13.59 12.29 14.13
N SER A 560 12.68 12.78 13.28
CA SER A 560 11.27 12.36 13.30
C SER A 560 11.14 10.87 12.96
N PHE A 561 11.89 10.38 11.98
CA PHE A 561 11.95 8.95 11.65
C PHE A 561 12.35 8.09 12.85
N ARG A 562 13.43 8.45 13.56
CA ARG A 562 13.91 7.70 14.73
C ARG A 562 12.89 7.65 15.86
N ARG A 563 12.12 8.72 16.07
CA ARG A 563 11.01 8.76 17.04
C ARG A 563 9.85 7.84 16.65
N MET A 564 9.61 7.67 15.34
CA MET A 564 8.49 6.90 14.80
C MET A 564 8.80 5.40 14.64
N TYR A 565 10.07 5.04 14.44
CA TYR A 565 10.53 3.67 14.22
C TYR A 565 11.59 3.29 15.25
N PRO A 566 11.23 3.00 16.51
CA PRO A 566 12.20 2.79 17.59
C PRO A 566 13.16 1.60 17.35
N ASP A 567 12.76 0.63 16.53
CA ASP A 567 13.58 -0.54 16.20
C ASP A 567 14.57 -0.30 15.04
N TRP A 568 14.70 0.95 14.55
CA TRP A 568 15.53 1.28 13.39
C TRP A 568 17.00 0.88 13.55
N SER A 569 17.55 0.99 14.78
CA SER A 569 18.96 0.68 15.05
C SER A 569 19.23 -0.82 14.93
N ARG A 570 18.38 -1.65 15.54
CA ARG A 570 18.45 -3.11 15.40
C ARG A 570 18.29 -3.56 13.95
N TRP A 571 17.36 -2.94 13.22
CA TRP A 571 17.24 -3.19 11.78
C TRP A 571 18.52 -2.84 11.03
N LYS A 572 19.15 -1.70 11.37
CA LYS A 572 20.38 -1.23 10.74
C LYS A 572 21.56 -2.17 11.02
N GLU A 573 21.68 -2.71 12.22
CA GLU A 573 22.70 -3.72 12.55
C GLU A 573 22.63 -4.94 11.62
N VAL A 574 21.43 -5.49 11.41
CA VAL A 574 21.22 -6.62 10.48
C VAL A 574 21.59 -6.23 9.06
N ARG A 575 21.16 -5.04 8.62
CA ARG A 575 21.46 -4.54 7.28
C ARG A 575 22.97 -4.35 7.07
N ASP A 576 23.67 -3.75 8.03
CA ASP A 576 25.10 -3.46 7.93
C ASP A 576 25.94 -4.74 8.02
N ALA A 577 25.47 -5.75 8.76
CA ALA A 577 26.09 -7.07 8.75
C ALA A 577 25.96 -7.77 7.37
N ALA A 578 24.82 -7.59 6.69
CA ALA A 578 24.58 -8.16 5.36
C ALA A 578 25.21 -7.35 4.20
N ASP A 579 25.45 -6.05 4.41
CA ASP A 579 25.98 -5.12 3.42
C ASP A 579 26.93 -4.08 4.06
N PRO A 580 28.13 -4.51 4.50
CA PRO A 580 29.08 -3.66 5.22
C PRO A 580 29.64 -2.53 4.34
N ASP A 581 29.80 -2.78 3.04
CA ASP A 581 30.31 -1.81 2.05
C ASP A 581 29.23 -0.83 1.55
N GLN A 582 28.02 -0.98 2.07
CA GLN A 582 26.84 -0.22 1.72
C GLN A 582 26.52 -0.18 0.22
N VAL A 583 26.57 -1.32 -0.44
CA VAL A 583 26.27 -1.50 -1.86
C VAL A 583 24.82 -1.13 -2.19
N PHE A 584 23.85 -1.54 -1.37
CA PHE A 584 22.45 -1.24 -1.59
C PHE A 584 22.05 0.06 -0.90
N GLN A 585 21.64 1.04 -1.70
CA GLN A 585 21.26 2.37 -1.22
C GLN A 585 20.01 2.90 -1.91
N SER A 586 19.35 3.88 -1.30
CA SER A 586 18.32 4.72 -1.91
C SER A 586 18.43 6.15 -1.39
N ASP A 587 17.82 7.10 -2.10
CA ASP A 587 17.70 8.49 -1.65
C ASP A 587 16.95 8.56 -0.30
N LEU A 588 15.92 7.73 -0.10
CA LEU A 588 15.26 7.55 1.20
C LEU A 588 16.24 7.06 2.27
N GLY A 589 17.02 6.02 1.97
CA GLY A 589 17.97 5.44 2.91
C GLY A 589 19.04 6.46 3.34
N ARG A 590 19.55 7.26 2.40
CA ARG A 590 20.49 8.37 2.66
C ARG A 590 19.87 9.44 3.55
N ARG A 591 18.68 9.93 3.17
CA ARG A 591 17.94 10.96 3.91
C ARG A 591 17.67 10.56 5.36
N LEU A 592 17.26 9.32 5.58
CA LEU A 592 16.93 8.81 6.91
C LEU A 592 18.15 8.34 7.72
N GLY A 593 19.36 8.35 7.14
CA GLY A 593 20.57 7.86 7.80
C GLY A 593 20.60 6.34 8.02
N LEU A 594 19.90 5.60 7.15
CA LEU A 594 19.94 4.14 7.13
C LEU A 594 21.18 3.64 6.36
N VAL A 595 21.63 4.41 5.38
CA VAL A 595 22.82 4.19 4.55
C VAL A 595 23.46 5.53 4.17
N GLY A 596 24.66 5.50 3.61
CA GLY A 596 25.46 6.65 3.24
C GLY A 596 26.07 7.37 4.45
N ASP A 597 27.19 8.04 4.25
CA ASP A 597 27.73 8.95 5.25
C ASP A 597 26.79 10.15 5.40
N ALA A 598 26.58 10.58 6.65
CA ALA A 598 25.80 11.76 6.94
C ALA A 598 26.46 12.97 6.25
N SER A 599 25.87 13.41 5.14
CA SER A 599 26.20 14.69 4.52
C SER A 599 25.39 15.82 5.15
#